data_AF-A0A534X0A6-F1
#
_entry.id   AF-A0A534X0A6-F1
#
_cell.length_a   1.000
_cell.length_b   1.000
_cell.length_c   1.000
_cell.angle_alpha   90.00
_cell.angle_beta   90.00
_cell.angle_gamma   90.00
#
_symmetry.space_group_name_H-M   'P 1'
#
loop_
_entity.id
_entity.type
_entity.pdbx_description
1 polymer ?
#
loop_
_entity_poly.entity_id
_entity_poly.type
_entity_poly.pdbx_seq_one_letter_code
_entity_poly.pdbx_strand_id
1 'polypeptide(L)'
;MPNPKLYLHETIHIIGTGSEAYKRHTGTRTPSGPAGFLVGTWQQSGSTGDWPRVVNLWEMEGWKGWEKILEHQYAGAGQPPALARWWAEAARLRSGGFDRILEPAPYCPTRAELIRRRVRGRAFIQETATVVPGAADAYLEAVETRWLPVAARRGLTLAGAWRTAMRDTEAVLLWCLPTLGHYVRHLSDFASAAETRAWATEARRWRTDYRETLLVPSPWCVMHPDWKEEGAAGRRTTSGA
;
A
#
# COMPACT_ATOMS: atom_id res chain seq x y z
N MET A 1 -13.32 -13.06 -10.96
CA MET A 1 -12.40 -14.02 -10.32
C MET A 1 -11.72 -13.28 -9.17
N PRO A 2 -11.56 -13.89 -7.99
CA PRO A 2 -10.89 -13.27 -6.86
C PRO A 2 -9.45 -12.92 -7.22
N ASN A 3 -8.92 -11.85 -6.63
CA ASN A 3 -7.54 -11.40 -6.86
C ASN A 3 -6.54 -12.50 -6.40
N PRO A 4 -5.75 -13.12 -7.32
CA PRO A 4 -4.88 -14.24 -6.98
C PRO A 4 -3.49 -13.80 -6.49
N LYS A 5 -3.26 -12.49 -6.33
CA LYS A 5 -1.96 -11.92 -5.96
C LYS A 5 -1.72 -12.03 -4.46
N LEU A 6 -0.47 -11.81 -4.07
CA LEU A 6 -0.05 -11.65 -2.68
C LEU A 6 0.67 -10.31 -2.56
N TYR A 7 0.54 -9.62 -1.43
CA TYR A 7 1.13 -8.29 -1.27
C TYR A 7 2.10 -8.25 -0.09
N LEU A 8 3.17 -7.47 -0.25
CA LEU A 8 4.08 -7.10 0.82
C LEU A 8 3.85 -5.63 1.15
N HIS A 9 3.36 -5.36 2.35
CA HIS A 9 3.25 -4.01 2.91
C HIS A 9 4.40 -3.79 3.88
N GLU A 10 5.12 -2.70 3.71
CA GLU A 10 6.27 -2.37 4.57
C GLU A 10 6.05 -0.98 5.18
N THR A 11 6.16 -0.88 6.51
CA THR A 11 6.33 0.39 7.21
C THR A 11 7.80 0.57 7.53
N ILE A 12 8.45 1.56 6.91
CA ILE A 12 9.89 1.78 7.01
C ILE A 12 10.18 2.88 8.03
N HIS A 13 11.11 2.61 8.93
CA HIS A 13 11.57 3.56 9.94
C HIS A 13 12.71 4.39 9.37
N ILE A 14 12.46 5.65 9.03
CA ILE A 14 13.43 6.51 8.34
C ILE A 14 14.40 7.15 9.33
N ILE A 15 15.66 7.32 8.92
CA ILE A 15 16.66 8.08 9.66
C ILE A 15 16.61 9.55 9.21
N GLY A 16 16.42 10.48 10.16
CA GLY A 16 16.43 11.91 9.90
C GLY A 16 15.49 12.32 8.75
N THR A 17 16.04 13.05 7.77
CA THR A 17 15.31 13.53 6.58
C THR A 17 15.45 12.58 5.38
N GLY A 18 15.82 11.32 5.58
CA GLY A 18 16.17 10.37 4.52
C GLY A 18 15.00 9.85 3.67
N SER A 19 13.76 10.31 3.89
CA SER A 19 12.58 9.71 3.27
C SER A 19 12.54 9.87 1.76
N GLU A 20 12.89 11.04 1.21
CA GLU A 20 12.92 11.25 -0.25
C GLU A 20 14.01 10.42 -0.93
N ALA A 21 15.20 10.34 -0.33
CA ALA A 21 16.28 9.49 -0.83
C ALA A 21 15.86 8.01 -0.81
N TYR A 22 15.22 7.56 0.27
CA TYR A 22 14.74 6.18 0.41
C TYR A 22 13.66 5.86 -0.64
N LYS A 23 12.65 6.71 -0.79
CA LYS A 23 11.58 6.51 -1.79
C LYS A 23 12.13 6.47 -3.21
N ARG A 24 13.12 7.32 -3.54
CA ARG A 24 13.82 7.27 -4.83
C ARG A 24 14.53 5.95 -5.04
N HIS A 25 15.37 5.55 -4.09
CA HIS A 25 16.11 4.28 -4.12
C HIS A 25 15.18 3.07 -4.30
N THR A 26 14.02 3.09 -3.63
CA THR A 26 12.99 2.05 -3.77
C THR A 26 12.27 2.10 -5.11
N GLY A 27 11.86 3.29 -5.54
CA GLY A 27 11.06 3.51 -6.75
C GLY A 27 11.82 3.28 -8.06
N THR A 28 13.14 3.49 -8.07
CA THR A 28 14.00 3.26 -9.24
C THR A 28 14.62 1.86 -9.26
N ARG A 29 14.17 0.95 -8.39
CA ARG A 29 14.70 -0.42 -8.35
C ARG A 29 14.46 -1.10 -9.71
N THR A 30 15.54 -1.43 -10.40
CA THR A 30 15.48 -2.34 -11.54
C THR A 30 15.31 -3.77 -11.01
N PRO A 31 14.28 -4.52 -11.43
CA PRO A 31 14.13 -5.90 -11.03
C PRO A 31 15.35 -6.74 -11.48
N SER A 32 16.06 -7.33 -10.52
CA SER A 32 17.02 -8.40 -10.77
C SER A 32 16.50 -9.66 -10.07
N GLY A 33 16.06 -10.66 -10.85
CA GLY A 33 15.48 -11.91 -10.31
C GLY A 33 13.98 -11.82 -10.02
N PRO A 34 13.41 -12.81 -9.28
CA PRO A 34 12.01 -12.77 -8.88
C PRO A 34 11.76 -11.54 -8.00
N ALA A 35 10.85 -10.68 -8.44
CA ALA A 35 10.52 -9.44 -7.75
C ALA A 35 9.01 -9.23 -7.75
N GLY A 36 8.50 -8.63 -6.66
CA GLY A 36 7.19 -7.99 -6.69
C GLY A 36 7.25 -6.70 -7.50
N PHE A 37 6.11 -6.31 -8.07
CA PHE A 37 5.96 -5.01 -8.72
C PHE A 37 5.55 -3.96 -7.70
N LEU A 38 6.27 -2.84 -7.65
CA LEU A 38 5.90 -1.74 -6.77
C LEU A 38 4.53 -1.20 -7.18
N VAL A 39 3.56 -1.28 -6.26
CA VAL A 39 2.25 -0.62 -6.37
C VAL A 39 2.42 0.85 -6.00
N GLY A 40 3.16 1.12 -4.94
CA GLY A 40 3.62 2.46 -4.65
C GLY A 40 4.49 2.57 -3.41
N THR A 41 5.04 3.76 -3.24
CA THR A 41 5.72 4.19 -2.02
C THR A 41 5.22 5.58 -1.62
N TRP A 42 4.95 5.77 -0.33
CA TRP A 42 4.30 6.95 0.23
C TRP A 42 5.08 7.53 1.41
N GLN A 43 4.96 8.84 1.60
CA GLN A 43 5.30 9.49 2.87
C GLN A 43 4.12 9.37 3.83
N GLN A 44 4.34 8.85 5.04
CA GLN A 44 3.34 8.98 6.10
C GLN A 44 3.40 10.38 6.72
N SER A 45 2.24 10.99 6.95
CA SER A 45 2.13 12.25 7.68
C SER A 45 2.35 12.03 9.17
N GLY A 46 3.30 12.77 9.75
CA GLY A 46 3.64 12.67 11.17
C GLY A 46 2.56 13.19 12.13
N SER A 47 1.63 14.00 11.65
CA SER A 47 0.48 14.44 12.46
C SER A 47 -0.59 13.35 12.63
N THR A 48 -0.48 12.23 11.91
CA THR A 48 -1.48 11.16 11.88
C THR A 48 -0.92 9.81 12.28
N GLY A 49 0.41 9.71 12.42
CA GLY A 49 1.14 8.46 12.58
C GLY A 49 2.53 8.69 13.18
N ASP A 50 3.27 7.61 13.41
CA ASP A 50 4.69 7.71 13.72
C ASP A 50 5.45 8.48 12.62
N TRP A 51 6.49 9.21 13.00
CA TRP A 51 7.34 9.89 12.04
C TRP A 51 8.82 9.86 12.47
N PRO A 52 9.75 9.85 11.49
CA PRO A 52 9.52 9.77 10.05
C PRO A 52 9.27 8.32 9.57
N ARG A 53 8.24 8.11 8.75
CA ARG A 53 7.90 6.80 8.16
C ARG A 53 7.64 6.89 6.65
N VAL A 54 8.07 5.85 5.93
CA VAL A 54 7.68 5.59 4.54
C VAL A 54 6.88 4.30 4.50
N VAL A 55 5.86 4.23 3.66
CA VAL A 55 5.10 3.00 3.41
C VAL A 55 5.42 2.52 1.99
N ASN A 56 5.73 1.23 1.82
CA ASN A 56 5.81 0.59 0.51
C ASN A 56 4.72 -0.47 0.38
N LEU A 57 4.25 -0.68 -0.85
CA LEU A 57 3.36 -1.78 -1.19
C LEU A 57 3.83 -2.44 -2.48
N TRP A 58 4.07 -3.75 -2.42
CA TRP A 58 4.48 -4.57 -3.56
C TRP A 58 3.41 -5.61 -3.88
N GLU A 59 3.19 -5.89 -5.17
CA GLU A 59 2.34 -6.97 -5.65
C GLU A 59 3.20 -8.13 -6.17
N MET A 60 2.93 -9.35 -5.70
CA MET A 60 3.64 -10.58 -6.06
C MET A 60 2.71 -11.58 -6.75
N GLU A 61 3.30 -12.53 -7.48
CA GLU A 61 2.59 -13.64 -8.13
C GLU A 61 2.14 -14.72 -7.13
N GLY A 62 1.28 -14.33 -6.20
CA GLY A 62 0.73 -15.20 -5.16
C GLY A 62 1.82 -15.80 -4.25
N TRP A 63 1.43 -16.86 -3.54
CA TRP A 63 2.32 -17.61 -2.63
C TRP A 63 3.54 -18.21 -3.35
N LYS A 64 3.38 -18.68 -4.59
CA LYS A 64 4.51 -19.20 -5.40
C LYS A 64 5.49 -18.11 -5.82
N GLY A 65 5.04 -16.88 -6.06
CA GLY A 65 5.91 -15.74 -6.28
C GLY A 65 6.74 -15.42 -5.03
N TRP A 66 6.11 -15.48 -3.86
CA TRP A 66 6.78 -15.24 -2.58
C TRP A 66 7.82 -16.32 -2.23
N GLU A 67 7.51 -17.60 -2.46
CA GLU A 67 8.46 -18.72 -2.33
C GLU A 67 9.75 -18.44 -3.13
N LYS A 68 9.62 -18.06 -4.41
CA LYS A 68 10.77 -17.72 -5.27
C LYS A 68 11.57 -16.53 -4.75
N ILE A 69 10.89 -15.53 -4.15
CA ILE A 69 11.55 -14.38 -3.54
C ILE A 69 12.36 -14.83 -2.32
N LEU A 70 11.79 -15.66 -1.45
CA LEU A 70 12.48 -16.17 -0.25
C LEU A 70 13.68 -17.04 -0.60
N GLU A 71 13.52 -17.97 -1.55
CA GLU A 71 14.60 -18.79 -2.12
C GLU A 71 15.76 -17.90 -2.60
N HIS A 72 15.44 -16.89 -3.41
CA HIS A 72 16.44 -15.97 -3.95
C HIS A 72 17.15 -15.13 -2.87
N GLN A 73 16.46 -14.79 -1.78
CA GLN A 73 16.99 -13.96 -0.70
C GLN A 73 17.82 -14.75 0.31
N TYR A 74 17.42 -15.99 0.63
CA TYR A 74 17.87 -16.67 1.85
C TYR A 74 18.41 -18.09 1.64
N ALA A 75 18.18 -18.76 0.50
CA ALA A 75 18.56 -20.17 0.35
C ALA A 75 20.06 -20.40 0.08
N GLY A 76 20.79 -19.37 -0.37
CA GLY A 76 22.23 -19.44 -0.65
C GLY A 76 23.13 -19.12 0.54
N ALA A 77 24.45 -19.21 0.35
CA ALA A 77 25.48 -18.82 1.34
C ALA A 77 25.58 -17.29 1.57
N GLY A 78 24.52 -16.55 1.25
CA GLY A 78 24.45 -15.11 1.26
C GLY A 78 23.49 -14.57 0.20
N GLN A 79 23.17 -13.29 0.30
CA GLN A 79 22.31 -12.62 -0.67
C GLN A 79 23.03 -12.43 -2.01
N PRO A 80 22.30 -12.49 -3.14
CA PRO A 80 22.84 -12.11 -4.44
C PRO A 80 23.50 -10.73 -4.39
N PRO A 81 24.70 -10.53 -4.98
CA PRO A 81 25.47 -9.29 -4.80
C PRO A 81 24.72 -8.01 -5.18
N ALA A 82 23.87 -8.05 -6.20
CA ALA A 82 23.04 -6.92 -6.60
C ALA A 82 22.01 -6.56 -5.52
N LEU A 83 21.35 -7.56 -4.94
CA LEU A 83 20.39 -7.39 -3.85
C LEU A 83 21.09 -6.86 -2.59
N ALA A 84 22.24 -7.44 -2.24
CA ALA A 84 23.02 -7.02 -1.08
C ALA A 84 23.43 -5.54 -1.17
N ARG A 85 23.89 -5.09 -2.35
CA ARG A 85 24.20 -3.67 -2.60
C ARG A 85 22.97 -2.77 -2.46
N TRP A 86 21.85 -3.17 -3.05
CA TRP A 86 20.60 -2.43 -2.95
C TRP A 86 20.16 -2.29 -1.48
N TRP A 87 20.20 -3.37 -0.69
CA TRP A 87 19.87 -3.33 0.74
C TRP A 87 20.85 -2.47 1.57
N ALA A 88 22.15 -2.54 1.28
CA ALA A 88 23.15 -1.76 1.99
C ALA A 88 22.97 -0.25 1.79
N GLU A 89 22.58 0.18 0.59
CA GLU A 89 22.22 1.58 0.32
C GLU A 89 20.97 1.99 1.09
N ALA A 90 19.90 1.17 1.05
CA ALA A 90 18.68 1.42 1.81
C ALA A 90 18.93 1.50 3.33
N ALA A 91 19.80 0.65 3.88
CA ALA A 91 20.14 0.59 5.30
C ALA A 91 20.77 1.87 5.85
N ARG A 92 21.38 2.71 5.00
CA ARG A 92 21.89 4.03 5.40
C ARG A 92 20.77 5.04 5.65
N LEU A 93 19.56 4.77 5.15
CA LEU A 93 18.42 5.69 5.15
C LEU A 93 17.30 5.24 6.11
N ARG A 94 17.39 4.01 6.65
CA ARG A 94 16.40 3.44 7.56
C ARG A 94 17.06 2.78 8.77
N SER A 95 16.39 2.80 9.91
CA SER A 95 16.80 2.08 11.12
C SER A 95 16.10 0.71 11.27
N GLY A 96 15.16 0.40 10.39
CA GLY A 96 14.39 -0.83 10.40
C GLY A 96 13.05 -0.66 9.71
N GLY A 97 12.10 -1.53 10.04
CA GLY A 97 10.74 -1.46 9.57
C GLY A 97 9.88 -2.60 10.11
N PHE A 98 8.63 -2.63 9.67
CA PHE A 98 7.68 -3.69 9.97
C PHE A 98 6.96 -4.10 8.69
N ASP A 99 7.00 -5.39 8.39
CA ASP A 99 6.48 -5.95 7.15
C ASP A 99 5.26 -6.82 7.42
N ARG A 100 4.33 -6.80 6.47
CA ARG A 100 3.13 -7.66 6.46
C ARG A 100 3.04 -8.37 5.13
N ILE A 101 2.81 -9.67 5.20
CA ILE A 101 2.27 -10.43 4.07
C ILE A 101 0.75 -10.32 4.09
N LEU A 102 0.19 -9.85 2.98
CA LEU A 102 -1.21 -9.46 2.84
C LEU A 102 -1.91 -10.33 1.79
N GLU A 103 -3.05 -10.90 2.17
CA GLU A 103 -3.95 -11.64 1.29
C GLU A 103 -5.13 -10.74 0.89
N PRO A 104 -5.39 -10.54 -0.40
CA PRO A 104 -6.43 -9.62 -0.87
C PRO A 104 -7.83 -10.19 -0.63
N ALA A 105 -8.77 -9.31 -0.25
CA ALA A 105 -10.19 -9.62 -0.36
C ALA A 105 -10.58 -9.84 -1.84
N PRO A 106 -11.65 -10.59 -2.16
CA PRO A 106 -12.05 -10.89 -3.54
C PRO A 106 -12.23 -9.65 -4.45
N TYR A 107 -12.66 -8.52 -3.87
CA TYR A 107 -12.91 -7.25 -4.55
C TYR A 107 -11.69 -6.31 -4.60
N CYS A 108 -10.56 -6.67 -3.97
CA CYS A 108 -9.37 -5.86 -3.95
C CYS A 108 -8.79 -5.73 -5.37
N PRO A 109 -8.63 -4.51 -5.92
CA PRO A 109 -8.08 -4.32 -7.24
C PRO A 109 -6.60 -4.76 -7.30
N THR A 110 -6.21 -5.35 -8.42
CA THR A 110 -4.79 -5.57 -8.74
C THR A 110 -4.09 -4.29 -9.17
N ARG A 111 -2.77 -4.25 -9.12
CA ARG A 111 -1.94 -3.16 -9.64
C ARG A 111 -2.28 -2.85 -11.11
N ALA A 112 -2.42 -3.88 -11.93
CA ALA A 112 -2.78 -3.73 -13.34
C ALA A 112 -4.17 -3.08 -13.51
N GLU A 113 -5.13 -3.41 -12.65
CA GLU A 113 -6.45 -2.78 -12.66
C GLU A 113 -6.42 -1.33 -12.18
N LEU A 114 -5.63 -1.00 -11.15
CA LEU A 114 -5.45 0.38 -10.70
C LEU A 114 -4.89 1.27 -11.83
N ILE A 115 -3.93 0.75 -12.58
CA ILE A 115 -3.36 1.42 -13.77
C ILE A 115 -4.43 1.56 -14.87
N ARG A 116 -5.09 0.46 -15.24
CA ARG A 116 -6.11 0.43 -16.31
C ARG A 116 -7.29 1.35 -16.03
N ARG A 117 -7.76 1.39 -14.78
CA ARG A 117 -8.87 2.25 -14.33
C ARG A 117 -8.44 3.71 -14.12
N ARG A 118 -7.14 4.02 -14.27
CA ARG A 118 -6.56 5.35 -14.04
C ARG A 118 -6.92 5.91 -12.65
N VAL A 119 -6.83 5.07 -11.62
CA VAL A 119 -7.01 5.54 -10.24
C VAL A 119 -5.90 6.53 -9.93
N ARG A 120 -6.26 7.76 -9.54
CA ARG A 120 -5.31 8.85 -9.27
C ARG A 120 -5.72 9.63 -8.03
N GLY A 121 -4.76 9.93 -7.16
CA GLY A 121 -5.03 10.69 -5.94
C GLY A 121 -3.80 11.36 -5.37
N ARG A 122 -4.01 12.48 -4.66
CA ARG A 122 -2.96 13.23 -3.96
C ARG A 122 -2.86 12.89 -2.47
N ALA A 123 -3.86 12.21 -1.93
CA ALA A 123 -3.91 11.78 -0.55
C ALA A 123 -4.42 10.34 -0.48
N PHE A 124 -3.93 9.61 0.50
CA PHE A 124 -4.34 8.24 0.76
C PHE A 124 -4.65 8.09 2.24
N ILE A 125 -5.69 7.33 2.55
CA ILE A 125 -5.98 6.88 3.91
C ILE A 125 -5.59 5.41 3.97
N GLN A 126 -4.60 5.10 4.80
CA GLN A 126 -4.36 3.72 5.21
C GLN A 126 -5.07 3.49 6.54
N GLU A 127 -6.05 2.60 6.54
CA GLU A 127 -6.65 2.08 7.76
C GLU A 127 -5.95 0.76 8.13
N THR A 128 -5.49 0.64 9.36
CA THR A 128 -5.11 -0.63 9.98
C THR A 128 -6.13 -0.93 11.07
N ALA A 129 -7.00 -1.90 10.83
CA ALA A 129 -8.04 -2.32 11.77
C ALA A 129 -7.55 -3.49 12.61
N THR A 130 -7.71 -3.39 13.93
CA THR A 130 -7.60 -4.53 14.84
C THR A 130 -8.94 -5.23 14.86
N VAL A 131 -9.01 -6.40 14.23
CA VAL A 131 -10.22 -7.21 14.17
C VAL A 131 -10.26 -8.21 15.32
N VAL A 132 -11.46 -8.65 15.69
CA VAL A 132 -11.66 -9.82 16.55
C VAL A 132 -10.94 -11.00 15.88
N PRO A 133 -10.20 -11.85 16.64
CA PRO A 133 -9.52 -13.01 16.07
C PRO A 133 -10.45 -13.84 15.18
N GLY A 134 -10.00 -14.12 13.95
CA GLY A 134 -10.77 -14.87 12.95
C GLY A 134 -11.86 -14.09 12.22
N ALA A 135 -12.08 -12.80 12.53
CA ALA A 135 -13.14 -11.99 11.93
C ALA A 135 -12.71 -11.18 10.69
N ALA A 136 -11.46 -11.30 10.23
CA ALA A 136 -10.92 -10.48 9.15
C ALA A 136 -11.73 -10.58 7.84
N ASP A 137 -12.11 -11.80 7.43
CA ASP A 137 -12.89 -11.99 6.19
C ASP A 137 -14.29 -11.38 6.32
N ALA A 138 -14.98 -11.60 7.44
CA ALA A 138 -16.30 -11.02 7.71
C ALA A 138 -16.24 -9.49 7.81
N TYR A 139 -15.16 -8.93 8.36
CA TYR A 139 -14.92 -7.49 8.36
C TYR A 139 -14.76 -6.94 6.94
N LEU A 140 -13.96 -7.60 6.10
CA LEU A 140 -13.72 -7.17 4.72
C LEU A 140 -14.97 -7.31 3.83
N GLU A 141 -15.82 -8.31 4.08
CA GLU A 141 -17.13 -8.44 3.45
C GLU A 141 -18.08 -7.30 3.87
N ALA A 142 -18.09 -6.94 5.16
CA ALA A 142 -18.86 -5.79 5.64
C ALA A 142 -18.35 -4.47 5.02
N VAL A 143 -17.03 -4.33 4.85
CA VAL A 143 -16.45 -3.19 4.12
C VAL A 143 -16.96 -3.15 2.68
N GLU A 144 -16.94 -4.26 1.95
CA GLU A 144 -17.42 -4.33 0.55
C GLU A 144 -18.90 -3.94 0.43
N THR A 145 -19.73 -4.56 1.27
CA THR A 145 -21.19 -4.49 1.11
C THR A 145 -21.78 -3.22 1.72
N ARG A 146 -21.13 -2.62 2.72
CA ARG A 146 -21.68 -1.51 3.50
C ARG A 146 -20.86 -0.24 3.43
N TRP A 147 -19.53 -0.34 3.57
CA TRP A 147 -18.68 0.85 3.60
C TRP A 147 -18.31 1.36 2.22
N LEU A 148 -17.91 0.47 1.30
CA LEU A 148 -17.42 0.82 -0.03
C LEU A 148 -18.41 1.72 -0.81
N PRO A 149 -19.75 1.47 -0.80
CA PRO A 149 -20.70 2.38 -1.45
C PRO A 149 -20.76 3.78 -0.80
N VAL A 150 -20.61 3.86 0.53
CA VAL A 150 -20.58 5.14 1.26
C VAL A 150 -19.29 5.89 0.96
N ALA A 151 -18.14 5.21 1.06
CA ALA A 151 -16.83 5.75 0.72
C ALA A 151 -16.79 6.32 -0.70
N ALA A 152 -17.37 5.59 -1.68
CA ALA A 152 -17.47 6.05 -3.06
C ALA A 152 -18.27 7.36 -3.21
N ARG A 153 -19.45 7.48 -2.56
CA ARG A 153 -20.23 8.73 -2.55
C ARG A 153 -19.48 9.89 -1.90
N ARG A 154 -18.61 9.59 -0.95
CA ARG A 154 -17.73 10.57 -0.29
C ARG A 154 -16.45 10.88 -1.08
N GLY A 155 -16.29 10.29 -2.27
CA GLY A 155 -15.17 10.53 -3.18
C GLY A 155 -13.89 9.76 -2.86
N LEU A 156 -13.99 8.70 -2.05
CA LEU A 156 -12.87 7.77 -1.81
C LEU A 156 -12.94 6.64 -2.84
N THR A 157 -11.80 6.32 -3.45
CA THR A 157 -11.66 5.16 -4.35
C THR A 157 -10.86 4.08 -3.64
N LEU A 158 -11.37 2.85 -3.58
CA LEU A 158 -10.63 1.75 -2.99
C LEU A 158 -9.35 1.46 -3.81
N ALA A 159 -8.21 1.54 -3.14
CA ALA A 159 -6.90 1.16 -3.69
C ALA A 159 -6.48 -0.24 -3.24
N GLY A 160 -7.00 -0.73 -2.12
CA GLY A 160 -6.96 -2.15 -1.79
C GLY A 160 -7.50 -2.49 -0.41
N ALA A 161 -7.73 -3.78 -0.19
CA ALA A 161 -8.35 -4.35 0.98
C ALA A 161 -7.78 -5.75 1.25
N TRP A 162 -7.18 -5.94 2.41
CA TRP A 162 -6.42 -7.15 2.72
C TRP A 162 -6.62 -7.60 4.17
N ARG A 163 -6.50 -8.90 4.39
CA ARG A 163 -6.15 -9.45 5.71
C ARG A 163 -4.67 -9.76 5.77
N THR A 164 -4.09 -9.77 6.96
CA THR A 164 -2.72 -10.25 7.13
C THR A 164 -2.67 -11.77 7.13
N ALA A 165 -1.63 -12.35 6.52
CA ALA A 165 -1.42 -13.79 6.57
C ALA A 165 -0.72 -14.26 7.86
N MET A 166 0.00 -13.36 8.53
CA MET A 166 0.86 -13.69 9.69
C MET A 166 0.12 -13.60 11.04
N ARG A 167 -1.14 -13.15 11.03
CA ARG A 167 -2.04 -13.09 12.19
C ARG A 167 -3.48 -12.96 11.71
N ASP A 168 -4.41 -13.36 12.54
CA ASP A 168 -5.86 -13.37 12.28
C ASP A 168 -6.61 -12.18 12.90
N THR A 169 -5.86 -11.17 13.37
CA THR A 169 -6.36 -10.01 14.13
C THR A 169 -6.16 -8.67 13.43
N GLU A 170 -5.68 -8.66 12.19
CA GLU A 170 -5.38 -7.41 11.47
C GLU A 170 -5.92 -7.42 10.04
N ALA A 171 -6.59 -6.33 9.67
CA ALA A 171 -6.99 -6.02 8.31
C ALA A 171 -6.45 -4.65 7.91
N VAL A 172 -6.08 -4.50 6.64
CA VAL A 172 -5.53 -3.26 6.08
C VAL A 172 -6.40 -2.81 4.92
N LEU A 173 -6.81 -1.55 4.93
CA LEU A 173 -7.51 -0.90 3.83
C LEU A 173 -6.67 0.28 3.35
N LEU A 174 -6.66 0.51 2.05
CA LEU A 174 -6.04 1.67 1.43
C LEU A 174 -7.08 2.37 0.54
N TRP A 175 -7.32 3.65 0.83
CA TRP A 175 -8.23 4.49 0.08
C TRP A 175 -7.45 5.58 -0.64
N CYS A 176 -7.74 5.78 -1.91
CA CYS A 176 -7.21 6.85 -2.76
C CYS A 176 -8.19 8.03 -2.77
N LEU A 177 -7.69 9.23 -2.51
CA LEU A 177 -8.46 10.47 -2.46
C LEU A 177 -7.91 11.47 -3.49
N PRO A 178 -8.78 12.12 -4.29
CA PRO A 178 -8.34 13.04 -5.35
C PRO A 178 -7.47 14.19 -4.83
N THR A 179 -7.81 14.73 -3.65
CA THR A 179 -7.16 15.91 -3.07
C THR A 179 -7.03 15.78 -1.56
N LEU A 180 -6.10 16.54 -0.96
CA LEU A 180 -6.01 16.69 0.50
C LEU A 180 -7.31 17.26 1.11
N GLY A 181 -8.08 18.06 0.38
CA GLY A 181 -9.38 18.54 0.84
C GLY A 181 -10.40 17.42 1.06
N HIS A 182 -10.34 16.32 0.29
CA HIS A 182 -11.17 15.14 0.55
C HIS A 182 -10.76 14.44 1.84
N TYR A 183 -9.45 14.37 2.12
CA TYR A 183 -8.94 13.85 3.39
C TYR A 183 -9.37 14.70 4.59
N VAL A 184 -9.21 16.02 4.50
CA VAL A 184 -9.63 16.94 5.56
C VAL A 184 -11.13 16.84 5.81
N ARG A 185 -11.94 16.80 4.74
CA ARG A 185 -13.39 16.58 4.87
C ARG A 185 -13.67 15.28 5.63
N HIS A 186 -13.12 14.16 5.16
CA HIS A 186 -13.27 12.85 5.81
C HIS A 186 -12.93 12.94 7.30
N LEU A 187 -11.75 13.44 7.66
CA LEU A 187 -11.34 13.54 9.06
C LEU A 187 -12.26 14.46 9.89
N SER A 188 -12.71 15.58 9.30
CA SER A 188 -13.48 16.60 10.03
C SER A 188 -14.90 16.18 10.37
N ASP A 189 -15.53 15.32 9.58
CA ASP A 189 -16.94 14.95 9.75
C ASP A 189 -17.17 13.44 9.94
N PHE A 190 -16.13 12.58 9.91
CA PHE A 190 -16.29 11.13 10.03
C PHE A 190 -17.07 10.73 11.28
N ALA A 191 -16.81 11.42 12.40
CA ALA A 191 -17.47 11.14 13.68
C ALA A 191 -18.88 11.76 13.79
N SER A 192 -19.31 12.62 12.86
CA SER A 192 -20.57 13.37 12.97
C SER A 192 -21.55 13.14 11.81
N ALA A 193 -21.07 12.83 10.60
CA ALA A 193 -21.92 12.53 9.47
C ALA A 193 -22.69 11.23 9.71
N ALA A 194 -23.99 11.21 9.39
CA ALA A 194 -24.87 10.09 9.74
C ALA A 194 -24.40 8.76 9.14
N GLU A 195 -23.98 8.79 7.87
CA GLU A 195 -23.53 7.60 7.13
C GLU A 195 -22.21 7.01 7.67
N THR A 196 -21.25 7.86 8.06
CA THR A 196 -19.95 7.42 8.60
C THR A 196 -20.08 6.98 10.06
N ARG A 197 -20.93 7.64 10.86
CA ARG A 197 -21.28 7.17 12.22
C ARG A 197 -21.98 5.81 12.21
N ALA A 198 -22.89 5.60 11.26
CA ALA A 198 -23.56 4.31 11.09
C ALA A 198 -22.52 3.22 10.80
N TRP A 199 -21.63 3.43 9.83
CA TRP A 199 -20.53 2.52 9.56
C TRP A 199 -19.62 2.29 10.77
N ALA A 200 -19.16 3.35 11.43
CA ALA A 200 -18.25 3.25 12.57
C ALA A 200 -18.84 2.46 13.74
N THR A 201 -20.15 2.64 13.99
CA THR A 201 -20.89 1.86 14.99
C THR A 201 -20.97 0.39 14.57
N GLU A 202 -21.31 0.14 13.32
CA GLU A 202 -21.53 -1.21 12.83
C GLU A 202 -20.24 -2.04 12.74
N ALA A 203 -19.16 -1.43 12.27
CA ALA A 203 -17.85 -2.05 12.14
C ALA A 203 -17.33 -2.64 13.46
N ARG A 204 -17.78 -2.11 14.62
CA ARG A 204 -17.43 -2.64 15.95
C ARG A 204 -17.89 -4.08 16.20
N ARG A 205 -18.78 -4.63 15.38
CA ARG A 205 -19.13 -6.05 15.39
C ARG A 205 -17.92 -6.95 15.07
N TRP A 206 -16.98 -6.45 14.27
CA TRP A 206 -15.83 -7.22 13.79
C TRP A 206 -14.48 -6.64 14.19
N ARG A 207 -14.43 -5.34 14.55
CA ARG A 207 -13.19 -4.67 14.96
C ARG A 207 -13.25 -4.12 16.37
N THR A 208 -12.15 -4.27 17.11
CA THR A 208 -11.96 -3.73 18.45
C THR A 208 -11.33 -2.35 18.41
N ASP A 209 -10.50 -2.08 17.39
CA ASP A 209 -9.83 -0.80 17.17
C ASP A 209 -9.53 -0.57 15.67
N TYR A 210 -9.21 0.67 15.29
CA TYR A 210 -8.67 1.00 13.98
C TYR A 210 -7.84 2.27 14.04
N ARG A 211 -6.82 2.33 13.17
CA ARG A 211 -6.01 3.54 12.97
C ARG A 211 -6.00 3.95 11.50
N GLU A 212 -6.44 5.17 11.23
CA GLU A 212 -6.26 5.81 9.93
C GLU A 212 -5.01 6.70 9.94
N THR A 213 -4.18 6.58 8.91
CA THR A 213 -3.00 7.42 8.68
C THR A 213 -3.07 8.07 7.31
N LEU A 214 -2.66 9.35 7.22
CA LEU A 214 -2.51 10.04 5.94
C LEU A 214 -1.20 9.62 5.29
N LEU A 215 -1.32 9.11 4.06
CA LEU A 215 -0.21 8.81 3.19
C LEU A 215 -0.20 9.76 1.98
N VAL A 216 0.97 10.31 1.64
CA VAL A 216 1.19 11.15 0.45
C VAL A 216 1.98 10.34 -0.57
N PRO A 217 1.45 10.11 -1.79
CA PRO A 217 2.10 9.28 -2.78
C PRO A 217 3.36 9.94 -3.31
N SER A 218 4.42 9.17 -3.50
CA SER A 218 5.57 9.60 -4.29
C SER A 218 5.28 9.48 -5.80
N PRO A 219 6.13 10.06 -6.67
CA PRO A 219 6.03 9.87 -8.12
C PRO A 219 6.10 8.41 -8.61
N TRP A 220 6.62 7.48 -7.79
CA TRP A 220 6.72 6.04 -8.13
C TRP A 220 5.48 5.23 -7.71
N CYS A 221 4.46 5.87 -7.13
CA CYS A 221 3.16 5.25 -6.92
C CYS A 221 2.36 5.22 -8.23
N VAL A 222 1.83 4.06 -8.63
CA VAL A 222 1.05 3.92 -9.89
C VAL A 222 -0.24 4.74 -9.90
N MET A 223 -0.65 5.23 -8.73
CA MET A 223 -1.81 6.08 -8.50
C MET A 223 -1.45 7.56 -8.25
N HIS A 224 -0.17 7.94 -8.33
CA HIS A 224 0.22 9.35 -8.30
C HIS A 224 -0.35 10.08 -9.53
N PRO A 225 -0.87 11.33 -9.43
CA PRO A 225 -1.48 12.04 -10.56
C PRO A 225 -0.57 12.13 -11.78
N ASP A 226 0.72 12.33 -11.53
CA ASP A 226 1.74 12.48 -12.58
C ASP A 226 2.45 11.16 -12.94
N TRP A 227 1.99 10.02 -12.42
CA TRP A 227 2.59 8.73 -12.75
C TRP A 227 2.40 8.40 -14.23
N LYS A 228 3.49 7.96 -14.85
CA LYS A 228 3.53 7.49 -16.24
C LYS A 228 4.08 6.08 -16.26
N GLU A 229 3.46 5.23 -17.05
CA GLU A 229 4.01 3.92 -17.34
C GLU A 229 5.30 4.10 -18.16
N GLU A 230 6.40 3.55 -17.68
CA GLU A 230 7.68 3.58 -18.39
C GLU A 230 7.52 2.83 -19.71
N GLY A 231 7.37 3.59 -20.81
CA GLY A 231 7.13 3.03 -22.15
C GLY A 231 6.35 3.92 -23.13
N ALA A 232 5.59 4.92 -22.65
CA ALA A 232 4.81 5.79 -23.56
C ALA A 232 5.59 6.98 -24.15
N ALA A 233 6.76 7.34 -23.59
CA ALA A 233 7.52 8.53 -24.01
C ALA A 233 9.04 8.30 -24.22
N GLY A 234 9.54 7.07 -24.07
CA GLY A 234 10.98 6.79 -23.94
C GLY A 234 11.60 5.86 -24.98
N ARG A 235 10.93 5.62 -26.11
CA ARG A 235 11.54 4.99 -27.30
C ARG A 235 11.47 5.92 -28.50
N ARG A 236 11.92 7.17 -28.33
CA ARG A 236 12.46 7.93 -29.46
C ARG A 236 13.92 7.54 -29.60
N THR A 237 14.14 6.67 -30.56
CA THR A 237 15.41 6.32 -31.19
C THR A 237 16.40 7.48 -31.19
N THR A 238 17.47 7.36 -30.40
CA THR A 238 18.76 7.97 -30.79
C THR A 238 19.39 7.05 -31.82
N SER A 239 18.92 7.18 -33.06
CA SER A 239 19.64 6.79 -34.26
C SER A 239 19.77 8.05 -35.10
N GLY A 240 20.97 8.61 -35.18
CA GLY A 240 21.27 9.73 -36.05
C GLY A 240 22.26 10.72 -35.47
N ALA A 241 23.55 10.36 -35.50
CA ALA A 241 24.64 11.10 -36.15
C ALA A 241 25.97 10.43 -35.77
#